data_AF-A0A124IIY5-F1
#
_entry.id   AF-A0A124IIY5-F1
#
_cell.length_a   1.000
_cell.length_b   1.000
_cell.length_c   1.000
_cell.angle_alpha   90.00
_cell.angle_beta   90.00
_cell.angle_gamma   90.00
#
_symmetry.space_group_name_H-M   'P 1'
#
loop_
_entity.id
_entity.type
_entity.pdbx_description
1 polymer ?
#
loop_
_entity_poly.entity_id
_entity_poly.type
_entity_poly.pdbx_seq_one_letter_code
_entity_poly.pdbx_strand_id
1 'polypeptide(L)'
;MPDIRFPKATPAYAERRRALSPEADTAFQAFSKAVFADGALDARTKQLIAVAVSHVTQCPWCIEGHVKAARRQGASAEQIMEAVWVAAEMRAGAAFAHSIKTLDLLGEDDKQSG
;
A
#
# COMPACT_ATOMS: atom_id res chain seq x y z
N MET A 1 4.29 -6.24 -25.73
CA MET A 1 3.96 -7.06 -24.54
C MET A 1 2.50 -7.45 -24.65
N PRO A 2 2.10 -8.71 -24.37
CA PRO A 2 0.69 -9.03 -24.24
C PRO A 2 0.08 -8.10 -23.18
N ASP A 3 -1.14 -7.62 -23.41
CA ASP A 3 -1.86 -6.78 -22.47
C ASP A 3 -2.14 -7.62 -21.20
N ILE A 4 -1.28 -7.48 -20.18
CA ILE A 4 -1.45 -8.14 -18.88
C ILE A 4 -2.60 -7.44 -18.17
N ARG A 5 -3.81 -7.81 -18.57
CA ARG A 5 -5.03 -7.27 -18.01
C ARG A 5 -5.39 -8.04 -16.74
N PHE A 6 -5.18 -7.40 -15.60
CA PHE A 6 -5.68 -7.91 -14.34
C PHE A 6 -7.22 -8.06 -14.41
N PRO A 7 -7.78 -9.23 -14.04
CA PRO A 7 -9.23 -9.40 -14.04
C PRO A 7 -9.87 -8.43 -13.04
N LYS A 8 -11.05 -7.93 -13.39
CA LYS A 8 -11.88 -7.18 -12.43
C LYS A 8 -12.37 -8.12 -11.34
N ALA A 9 -12.41 -7.64 -10.11
CA ALA A 9 -13.05 -8.37 -9.02
C ALA A 9 -14.54 -8.56 -9.35
N THR A 10 -15.05 -9.80 -9.21
CA THR A 10 -16.45 -10.15 -9.42
C THR A 10 -16.98 -10.94 -8.22
N PRO A 11 -18.32 -10.96 -7.99
CA PRO A 11 -18.91 -11.80 -6.97
C PRO A 11 -18.54 -13.29 -7.13
N ALA A 12 -18.50 -13.80 -8.36
CA ALA A 12 -18.12 -15.18 -8.65
C ALA A 12 -16.68 -15.51 -8.20
N TYR A 13 -15.73 -14.59 -8.40
CA TYR A 13 -14.36 -14.78 -7.89
C TYR A 13 -14.30 -14.73 -6.37
N ALA A 14 -15.08 -13.86 -5.73
CA ALA A 14 -15.15 -13.79 -4.26
C ALA A 14 -15.75 -15.07 -3.66
N GLU A 15 -16.83 -15.58 -4.24
CA GLU A 15 -17.47 -16.83 -3.85
C GLU A 15 -16.52 -18.01 -4.03
N ARG A 16 -15.87 -18.12 -5.20
CA ARG A 16 -14.89 -19.18 -5.45
C ARG A 16 -13.71 -19.12 -4.48
N ARG A 17 -13.18 -17.93 -4.18
CA ARG A 17 -12.12 -17.76 -3.17
C ARG A 17 -12.56 -18.29 -1.80
N ARG A 18 -13.77 -17.94 -1.37
CA ARG A 18 -14.36 -18.42 -0.12
C ARG A 18 -14.56 -19.93 -0.11
N ALA A 19 -15.10 -20.50 -1.19
CA ALA A 19 -15.33 -21.94 -1.30
C ALA A 19 -14.02 -22.74 -1.23
N LEU A 20 -12.93 -22.21 -1.79
CA LEU A 20 -11.62 -22.87 -1.77
C LEU A 20 -10.91 -22.77 -0.41
N SER A 21 -11.21 -21.77 0.41
CA SER A 21 -10.60 -21.60 1.75
C SER A 21 -11.52 -20.80 2.69
N PRO A 22 -12.57 -21.44 3.25
CA PRO A 22 -13.64 -20.73 3.95
C PRO A 22 -13.20 -20.14 5.29
N GLU A 23 -12.39 -20.86 6.05
CA GLU A 23 -11.90 -20.41 7.36
C GLU A 23 -10.97 -19.21 7.20
N ALA A 24 -10.02 -19.27 6.25
CA ALA A 24 -9.11 -18.17 5.99
C ALA A 24 -9.83 -16.94 5.42
N ASP A 25 -10.78 -17.09 4.49
CA ASP A 25 -11.59 -15.96 3.99
C ASP A 25 -12.37 -15.31 5.14
N THR A 26 -13.02 -16.12 5.98
CA THR A 26 -13.80 -15.62 7.13
C THR A 26 -12.92 -14.85 8.12
N ALA A 27 -11.78 -15.42 8.50
CA ALA A 27 -10.83 -14.77 9.40
C ALA A 27 -10.30 -13.46 8.81
N PHE A 28 -9.94 -13.45 7.52
CA PHE A 28 -9.46 -12.24 6.85
C PHE A 28 -10.53 -11.14 6.77
N GLN A 29 -11.80 -11.49 6.47
CA GLN A 29 -12.89 -10.52 6.43
C GLN A 29 -13.14 -9.90 7.81
N ALA A 30 -13.13 -10.71 8.86
CA ALA A 30 -13.27 -10.22 10.24
C ALA A 30 -12.13 -9.29 10.62
N PHE A 31 -10.88 -9.68 10.32
CA PHE A 31 -9.69 -8.86 10.54
C PHE A 31 -9.77 -7.54 9.76
N SER A 32 -10.08 -7.59 8.47
CA SER A 32 -10.19 -6.40 7.61
C SER A 32 -11.23 -5.42 8.14
N LYS A 33 -12.41 -5.91 8.55
CA LYS A 33 -13.47 -5.08 9.15
C LYS A 33 -12.99 -4.42 10.45
N ALA A 34 -12.34 -5.19 11.33
CA ALA A 34 -11.83 -4.67 12.61
C ALA A 34 -10.75 -3.60 12.41
N VAL A 35 -9.80 -3.84 11.48
CA VAL A 35 -8.71 -2.89 11.18
C VAL A 35 -9.27 -1.55 10.70
N PHE A 36 -10.26 -1.54 9.81
CA PHE A 36 -10.79 -0.31 9.21
C PHE A 36 -11.95 0.34 9.98
N ALA A 37 -12.39 -0.22 11.10
CA ALA A 37 -13.35 0.44 12.00
C ALA A 37 -12.72 1.67 12.67
N ASP A 38 -13.53 2.63 13.14
CA ASP A 38 -13.02 3.76 13.92
C ASP A 38 -12.37 3.31 15.24
N GLY A 39 -11.36 4.06 15.68
CA GLY A 39 -10.66 3.85 16.93
C GLY A 39 -9.78 5.05 17.26
N ALA A 40 -8.55 4.82 17.72
CA ALA A 40 -7.58 5.91 17.92
C ALA A 40 -7.26 6.68 16.63
N LEU A 41 -7.40 6.03 15.47
CA LEU A 41 -7.44 6.66 14.16
C LEU A 41 -8.83 6.50 13.57
N ASP A 42 -9.37 7.56 12.97
CA ASP A 42 -10.63 7.50 12.23
C ASP A 42 -10.48 6.64 10.94
N ALA A 43 -11.59 6.13 10.44
CA ALA A 43 -11.63 5.26 9.26
C ALA A 43 -11.03 5.96 8.03
N ARG A 44 -11.22 7.28 7.90
CA ARG A 44 -10.64 8.08 6.80
C ARG A 44 -9.11 8.06 6.83
N THR A 45 -8.51 8.31 7.99
CA THR A 45 -7.06 8.30 8.21
C THR A 45 -6.49 6.92 7.91
N LYS A 46 -7.17 5.85 8.37
CA LYS A 46 -6.78 4.48 8.05
C LYS A 46 -6.83 4.19 6.55
N GLN A 47 -7.83 4.71 5.83
CA GLN A 47 -7.89 4.57 4.37
C GLN A 47 -6.80 5.37 3.65
N LEU A 48 -6.44 6.56 4.13
CA LEU A 48 -5.30 7.33 3.57
C LEU A 48 -3.97 6.59 3.76
N ILE A 49 -3.75 5.99 4.94
CA ILE A 49 -2.60 5.09 5.17
C ILE A 49 -2.64 3.91 4.19
N ALA A 50 -3.81 3.28 4.01
CA ALA A 50 -3.95 2.16 3.08
C ALA A 50 -3.70 2.57 1.61
N VAL A 51 -4.07 3.79 1.21
CA VAL A 51 -3.71 4.35 -0.10
C VAL A 51 -2.20 4.45 -0.26
N ALA A 52 -1.49 5.00 0.74
CA ALA A 52 -0.03 5.10 0.72
C ALA A 52 0.63 3.71 0.61
N VAL A 53 0.21 2.76 1.47
CA VAL A 53 0.71 1.39 1.47
C VAL A 53 0.42 0.68 0.14
N SER A 54 -0.77 0.90 -0.46
CA SER A 54 -1.13 0.30 -1.76
C SER A 54 -0.18 0.70 -2.88
N HIS A 55 0.35 1.93 -2.85
CA HIS A 55 1.35 2.41 -3.82
C HIS A 55 2.73 1.83 -3.54
N VAL A 56 3.11 1.65 -2.26
CA VAL A 56 4.36 0.97 -1.89
C VAL A 56 4.35 -0.50 -2.31
N THR A 57 3.22 -1.20 -2.12
CA THR A 57 3.05 -2.60 -2.54
C THR A 57 2.69 -2.76 -4.02
N GLN A 58 2.50 -1.65 -4.74
CA GLN A 58 2.18 -1.61 -6.18
C GLN A 58 0.98 -2.48 -6.58
N CYS A 59 -0.04 -2.55 -5.72
CA CYS A 59 -1.21 -3.42 -5.92
C CYS A 59 -2.34 -2.65 -6.60
N PRO A 60 -2.65 -2.88 -7.89
CA PRO A 60 -3.65 -2.09 -8.62
C PRO A 60 -5.06 -2.23 -8.04
N TRP A 61 -5.44 -3.43 -7.58
CA TRP A 61 -6.73 -3.65 -6.90
C TRP A 61 -6.82 -2.93 -5.56
N CYS A 62 -5.71 -2.87 -4.81
CA CYS A 62 -5.64 -2.20 -3.51
C CYS A 62 -5.72 -0.68 -3.70
N ILE A 63 -5.02 -0.14 -4.70
CA ILE A 63 -5.10 1.28 -5.08
C ILE A 63 -6.55 1.65 -5.39
N GLU A 64 -7.21 0.90 -6.28
CA GLU A 64 -8.60 1.17 -6.64
C GLU A 64 -9.55 1.07 -5.43
N GLY A 65 -9.41 0.00 -4.64
CA GLY A 65 -10.26 -0.28 -3.49
C GLY A 65 -10.14 0.79 -2.40
N HIS A 66 -8.91 1.13 -2.00
CA HIS A 66 -8.65 2.06 -0.90
C HIS A 66 -8.87 3.53 -1.30
N VAL A 67 -8.64 3.92 -2.56
CA VAL A 67 -9.04 5.25 -3.05
C VAL A 67 -10.56 5.41 -2.98
N LYS A 68 -11.32 4.41 -3.44
CA LYS A 68 -12.79 4.44 -3.36
C LYS A 68 -13.28 4.47 -1.91
N ALA A 69 -12.66 3.68 -1.03
CA ALA A 69 -13.00 3.65 0.39
C ALA A 69 -12.66 4.98 1.09
N ALA A 70 -11.50 5.58 0.83
CA ALA A 70 -11.11 6.89 1.36
C ALA A 70 -12.12 7.98 0.95
N ARG A 71 -12.52 8.01 -0.33
CA ARG A 71 -13.57 8.92 -0.83
C ARG A 71 -14.90 8.72 -0.11
N ARG A 72 -15.32 7.46 0.11
CA ARG A 72 -16.55 7.15 0.88
C ARG A 72 -16.49 7.64 2.33
N GLN A 73 -15.28 7.70 2.91
CA GLN A 73 -15.04 8.26 4.25
C GLN A 73 -14.79 9.78 4.24
N GLY A 74 -15.06 10.47 3.12
CA GLY A 74 -14.97 11.93 3.04
C GLY A 74 -13.55 12.48 2.82
N ALA A 75 -12.59 11.67 2.38
CA ALA A 75 -11.27 12.17 1.99
C ALA A 75 -11.35 13.05 0.73
N SER A 76 -10.69 14.20 0.77
CA SER A 76 -10.56 15.09 -0.39
C SER A 76 -9.59 14.51 -1.44
N ALA A 77 -9.58 15.08 -2.65
CA ALA A 77 -8.63 14.65 -3.68
C ALA A 77 -7.19 15.00 -3.28
N GLU A 78 -7.02 16.15 -2.62
CA GLU A 78 -5.77 16.68 -2.10
C GLU A 78 -5.20 15.74 -1.02
N GLN A 79 -6.02 15.32 -0.06
CA GLN A 79 -5.61 14.36 0.99
C GLN A 79 -5.15 13.02 0.40
N ILE A 80 -5.86 12.51 -0.60
CA ILE A 80 -5.48 11.26 -1.29
C ILE A 80 -4.15 11.44 -2.01
N MET A 81 -3.95 12.57 -2.71
CA MET A 81 -2.70 12.85 -3.41
C MET A 81 -1.52 13.08 -2.46
N GLU A 82 -1.73 13.73 -1.32
CA GLU A 82 -0.71 13.84 -0.28
C GLU A 82 -0.27 12.45 0.20
N ALA A 83 -1.20 11.51 0.42
CA ALA A 83 -0.85 10.14 0.78
C ALA A 83 -0.01 9.42 -0.30
N VAL A 84 -0.24 9.71 -1.58
CA VAL A 84 0.59 9.19 -2.69
C VAL A 84 2.00 9.78 -2.64
N TRP A 85 2.14 11.07 -2.38
CA TRP A 85 3.45 11.72 -2.24
C TRP A 85 4.22 11.23 -1.01
N VAL A 86 3.55 11.00 0.12
CA VAL A 86 4.14 10.32 1.28
C VAL A 86 4.67 8.94 0.89
N ALA A 87 3.91 8.15 0.12
CA ALA A 87 4.39 6.86 -0.37
C ALA A 87 5.60 6.98 -1.32
N ALA A 88 5.63 8.03 -2.15
CA ALA A 88 6.75 8.28 -3.06
C ALA A 88 8.02 8.64 -2.28
N GLU A 89 7.91 9.54 -1.31
CA GLU A 89 9.02 9.94 -0.45
C GLU A 89 9.54 8.73 0.34
N MET A 90 8.68 7.91 0.95
CA MET A 90 9.11 6.71 1.67
C MET A 90 9.91 5.72 0.83
N ARG A 91 9.61 5.57 -0.46
CA ARG A 91 10.43 4.74 -1.35
C ARG A 91 11.77 5.39 -1.68
N ALA A 92 11.80 6.69 -1.94
CA ALA A 92 13.03 7.42 -2.24
C ALA A 92 13.94 7.52 -1.00
N GLY A 93 13.37 7.88 0.14
CA GLY A 93 14.00 7.96 1.44
C GLY A 93 14.58 6.64 1.89
N ALA A 94 13.92 5.50 1.62
CA ALA A 94 14.50 4.18 1.89
C ALA A 94 15.81 3.94 1.12
N ALA A 95 15.85 4.27 -0.17
CA ALA A 95 17.08 4.17 -0.96
C ALA A 95 18.17 5.13 -0.45
N PHE A 96 17.79 6.37 -0.13
CA PHE A 96 18.69 7.37 0.41
C PHE A 96 19.28 6.93 1.77
N ALA A 97 18.46 6.46 2.70
CA ALA A 97 18.92 5.99 4.01
C ALA A 97 19.83 4.76 3.89
N HIS A 98 19.52 3.83 2.98
CA HIS A 98 20.37 2.67 2.74
C HIS A 98 21.71 3.01 2.08
N SER A 99 21.91 4.22 1.55
CA SER A 99 23.21 4.66 1.04
C SER A 99 24.31 4.60 2.09
N ILE A 100 23.97 4.68 3.39
CA ILE A 100 24.92 4.48 4.50
C ILE A 100 25.57 3.09 4.41
N LYS A 101 24.82 2.05 4.03
CA LYS A 101 25.39 0.72 3.84
C LYS A 101 26.34 0.68 2.64
N THR A 102 26.03 1.42 1.58
CA THR A 102 26.95 1.57 0.46
C THR A 102 28.24 2.26 0.89
N LEU A 103 28.15 3.37 1.65
CA LEU A 103 29.33 4.08 2.15
C LEU A 103 30.19 3.21 3.07
N ASP A 104 29.57 2.42 3.96
CA ASP A 104 30.25 1.43 4.80
C ASP A 104 31.04 0.39 3.98
N LEU A 105 30.47 -0.07 2.85
CA LEU A 105 31.14 -1.02 1.96
C LEU A 105 32.24 -0.39 1.09
N LEU A 106 32.14 0.90 0.77
CA LEU A 106 33.16 1.63 0.02
C LEU A 106 34.41 1.91 0.86
N GLY A 107 34.30 1.93 2.20
CA GLY A 107 35.40 2.30 3.08
C GLY A 107 35.77 3.78 2.97
N GLU A 108 36.88 4.18 3.60
CA GLU A 108 37.38 5.58 3.58
C GLU A 108 38.36 5.86 2.43
N ASP A 109 38.62 4.88 1.56
CA ASP A 109 39.78 4.85 0.66
C ASP A 109 39.71 5.83 -0.55
N ASP A 110 38.57 6.49 -0.77
CA ASP A 110 38.41 7.51 -1.83
C ASP A 110 38.99 8.90 -1.49
N LYS A 111 39.60 9.08 -0.30
CA LYS A 111 40.24 10.35 0.08
C LYS A 111 41.72 10.49 -0.31
N GLN A 112 42.32 9.51 -0.97
CA GLN A 112 43.74 9.57 -1.38
C GLN A 112 43.96 9.05 -2.81
N SER A 113 43.54 9.84 -3.79
CA SER A 113 44.12 9.80 -5.13
C SER A 113 44.08 11.21 -5.69
N GLY A 114 45.21 11.91 -5.56
CA GLY A 114 45.48 13.15 -6.30
C GLY A 114 45.71 12.88 -7.78
#